data_AF-A0A354WKR9-F1
#
_entry.id   AF-A0A354WKR9-F1
#
_cell.length_a   1.000
_cell.length_b   1.000
_cell.length_c   1.000
_cell.angle_alpha   90.00
_cell.angle_beta   90.00
_cell.angle_gamma   90.00
#
_symmetry.space_group_name_H-M   'P 1'
#
loop_
_entity.id
_entity.type
_entity.pdbx_description
1 polymer ?
#
loop_
_entity_poly.entity_id
_entity_poly.type
_entity_poly.pdbx_seq_one_letter_code
_entity_poly.pdbx_strand_id
1 'polypeptide(L)' 'APGVILTDMCASVAPDILAGLAEETPLGRNGAPADVAKAIAYLADAE' A
#
# COMPACT_ATOMS: atom_id res chain seq x y z
N ALA A 1 1.81 5.09 -9.92
CA ALA A 1 2.84 4.48 -9.04
C ALA A 1 2.24 4.31 -7.64
N PRO A 2 2.44 3.16 -6.95
CA PRO A 2 1.92 2.92 -5.60
C PRO A 2 2.72 3.66 -4.52
N GLY A 3 2.07 3.94 -3.38
CA GLY A 3 2.71 4.43 -2.15
C GLY A 3 3.23 3.30 -1.26
N VAL A 4 3.12 3.43 0.07
CA VAL A 4 3.52 2.38 1.03
C VAL A 4 2.50 1.25 1.03
N ILE A 5 2.95 0.04 0.68
CA ILE A 5 2.12 -1.17 0.61
C ILE A 5 2.71 -2.24 1.52
N LEU A 6 1.86 -2.84 2.37
CA LEU A 6 2.25 -3.91 3.30
C LEU A 6 2.44 -5.24 2.57
N THR A 7 3.57 -5.36 1.88
CA THR A 7 4.07 -6.61 1.30
C THR A 7 4.95 -7.36 2.31
N ASP A 8 5.35 -8.59 1.99
CA ASP A 8 6.25 -9.39 2.83
C ASP A 8 7.60 -8.68 3.09
N MET A 9 8.03 -7.78 2.20
CA MET A 9 9.23 -6.96 2.39
C MET A 9 9.13 -6.07 3.65
N CYS A 10 7.92 -5.66 4.05
CA CYS A 10 7.71 -4.83 5.23
C CYS A 10 7.75 -5.61 6.55
N ALA A 11 7.86 -6.95 6.53
CA ALA A 11 7.81 -7.78 7.73
C ALA A 11 8.94 -7.48 8.73
N SER A 12 10.09 -7.00 8.24
CA SER A 12 11.22 -6.61 9.08
C SER A 12 11.22 -5.13 9.48
N VAL A 13 10.26 -4.34 9.01
CA VAL A 13 10.15 -2.92 9.33
C VAL A 13 9.49 -2.77 10.69
N ALA A 14 10.06 -1.91 11.54
CA ALA A 14 9.55 -1.72 12.88
C ALA A 14 8.11 -1.15 12.85
N PRO A 15 7.20 -1.59 13.75
CA PRO A 15 5.79 -1.20 13.70
C PRO A 15 5.55 0.31 13.85
N ASP A 16 6.37 1.00 14.62
CA ASP A 16 6.34 2.45 14.82
C ASP A 16 6.67 3.23 13.53
N ILE A 17 7.60 2.74 12.72
CA ILE A 17 7.89 3.30 11.39
C ILE A 17 6.68 3.12 10.46
N LEU A 18 6.07 1.93 10.46
CA LEU A 18 4.86 1.70 9.66
C LEU A 18 3.68 2.58 10.11
N ALA A 19 3.57 2.86 11.41
CA ALA A 19 2.58 3.78 11.94
C ALA A 19 2.83 5.22 11.48
N GLY A 20 4.08 5.70 11.53
CA GLY A 20 4.42 7.03 11.02
C GLY A 20 4.11 7.20 9.53
N LEU A 21 4.43 6.19 8.71
CA LEU A 21 4.08 6.19 7.28
C LEU A 21 2.57 6.21 7.02
N ALA A 22 1.78 5.58 7.90
CA ALA A 22 0.33 5.62 7.82
C ALA A 22 -0.23 7.01 8.17
N GLU A 23 0.37 7.71 9.14
CA GLU A 23 0.00 9.09 9.52
C GLU A 23 0.30 10.11 8.41
N GLU A 24 1.42 9.93 7.70
CA GLU A 24 1.77 10.76 6.54
C GLU A 24 0.87 10.49 5.31
N THR A 25 0.24 9.32 5.27
CA THR A 25 -0.69 8.96 4.20
C THR A 25 -2.03 9.66 4.44
N PRO A 26 -2.60 10.42 3.46
CA PRO A 26 -3.88 11.13 3.67
C PRO A 26 -5.06 10.24 4.08
N LEU A 27 -5.00 8.95 3.75
CA LEU A 27 -5.99 7.94 4.14
C LEU A 27 -5.79 7.37 5.56
N GLY A 28 -4.74 7.79 6.28
CA GLY A 28 -4.42 7.32 7.62
C GLY A 28 -4.04 5.84 7.71
N ARG A 29 -3.65 5.22 6.58
CA ARG A 29 -3.31 3.79 6.51
C ARG A 29 -2.30 3.49 5.42
N ASN A 30 -1.45 2.49 5.68
CA ASN A 30 -0.67 1.85 4.62
C ASN A 30 -1.62 1.03 3.71
N GLY A 31 -1.27 0.90 2.44
CA GLY A 31 -2.06 0.16 1.47
C GLY A 31 -1.87 -1.35 1.59
N ALA A 32 -2.83 -2.11 1.05
CA ALA A 32 -2.74 -3.56 0.92
C ALA A 32 -2.36 -3.97 -0.51
N PRO A 33 -1.66 -5.11 -0.73
CA PRO A 33 -1.35 -5.59 -2.08
C PRO A 33 -2.59 -5.74 -2.97
N ALA A 34 -3.73 -6.14 -2.39
CA ALA A 34 -5.00 -6.27 -3.11
C ALA A 34 -5.56 -4.93 -3.64
N ASP A 35 -5.24 -3.80 -3.01
CA ASP A 35 -5.65 -2.47 -3.48
C ASP A 35 -4.98 -2.16 -4.83
N VAL A 36 -3.68 -2.48 -4.94
CA VAL A 36 -2.91 -2.31 -6.19
C VAL A 36 -3.37 -3.31 -7.26
N ALA A 37 -3.56 -4.58 -6.91
CA ALA A 37 -4.01 -5.60 -7.85
C ALA A 37 -5.35 -5.23 -8.52
N LYS A 38 -6.31 -4.71 -7.75
CA LYS A 38 -7.59 -4.23 -8.28
C LYS A 38 -7.41 -3.06 -9.25
N ALA A 39 -6.54 -2.11 -8.93
CA ALA A 39 -6.27 -0.96 -9.80
C ALA A 39 -5.63 -1.41 -11.12
N ILE A 40 -4.70 -2.35 -11.08
CA ILE A 40 -4.08 -2.91 -12.29
C ILE A 40 -5.10 -3.69 -13.12
N ALA A 41 -5.93 -4.52 -12.50
CA ALA A 41 -7.01 -5.24 -13.19
C ALA A 41 -7.98 -4.27 -13.90
N TYR A 42 -8.43 -3.23 -13.19
CA TYR A 42 -9.28 -2.19 -13.79
C TYR A 42 -8.63 -1.53 -15.01
N LEU A 43 -7.33 -1.20 -14.93
CA LEU A 43 -6.62 -0.60 -16.06
C LEU A 43 -6.38 -1.57 -17.22
N ALA A 44 -6.18 -2.86 -16.94
CA ALA A 44 -6.02 -3.89 -17.94
C ALA A 44 -7.32 -4.18 -18.70
N ASP A 45 -8.48 -4.07 -18.02
CA ASP A 45 -9.80 -4.28 -18.60
C ASP A 45 -10.40 -3.03 -19.26
N ALA A 46 -9.74 -1.87 -19.17
CA ALA A 46 -10.24 -0.59 -19.70
C ALA A 46 -10.00 -0.41 -21.22
N GLU A 47 -9.95 -1.52 -21.97
CA GLU A 47 -9.82 -1.55 -23.44
C GLU A 47 -11.09 -1.01 -24.14
#